data_AF-A0A2J8BC77-F1
#
_entry.id   AF-A0A2J8BC77-F1
#
_cell.length_a   1.000
_cell.length_b   1.000
_cell.length_c   1.000
_cell.angle_alpha   90.00
_cell.angle_beta   90.00
_cell.angle_gamma   90.00
#
_symmetry.space_group_name_H-M   'P 1'
#
loop_
_entity.id
_entity.type
_entity.pdbx_description
1 polymer ?
#
loop_
_entity_poly.entity_id
_entity_poly.type
_entity_poly.pdbx_seq_one_letter_code
_entity_poly.pdbx_strand_id
1 'polypeptide(L)' 'FKTFDDFSKAIDEYIYYYNNERIQKKTKWMPPTLYRLASTM' A
#
# COMPACT_ATOMS: atom_id res chain seq x y z
N PHE A 1 17.73 9.60 -2.90
CA PHE A 1 17.60 10.56 -1.79
C PHE A 1 18.82 11.46 -1.80
N LYS A 2 18.63 12.79 -1.67
CA LYS A 2 19.73 13.75 -1.77
C LYS A 2 20.37 14.03 -0.41
N THR A 3 19.63 13.78 0.67
CA THR A 3 20.08 13.88 2.07
C THR A 3 19.59 12.68 2.89
N PHE A 4 20.13 12.51 4.11
CA PHE A 4 19.61 11.53 5.07
C PHE A 4 18.17 11.85 5.47
N ASP A 5 17.83 13.13 5.67
CA ASP A 5 16.47 13.56 5.98
C ASP A 5 15.48 13.16 4.89
N ASP A 6 15.84 13.34 3.62
CA ASP A 6 14.99 12.89 2.50
C ASP A 6 14.79 11.37 2.50
N PHE A 7 15.84 10.62 2.87
CA PHE A 7 15.76 9.18 2.98
C PHE A 7 14.86 8.75 4.15
N SER A 8 15.04 9.33 5.33
CA SER A 8 14.23 9.04 6.51
C SER A 8 12.75 9.29 6.23
N LYS A 9 12.41 10.44 5.64
CA LYS A 9 11.03 10.78 5.25
C LYS A 9 10.44 9.74 4.29
N ALA A 10 11.19 9.32 3.28
CA ALA A 10 10.71 8.35 2.33
C ALA A 10 10.51 6.95 2.92
N ILE A 11 11.31 6.56 3.91
CA ILE A 11 11.10 5.33 4.68
C ILE A 11 9.82 5.42 5.50
N ASP A 12 9.60 6.53 6.19
CA ASP A 12 8.38 6.74 6.98
C ASP A 12 7.12 6.72 6.11
N GLU A 13 7.16 7.40 4.95
CA GLU A 13 6.09 7.38 3.95
C GLU A 13 5.82 5.96 3.43
N TYR A 14 6.87 5.19 3.15
CA TYR A 14 6.74 3.82 2.68
C TYR A 14 6.11 2.91 3.74
N ILE A 15 6.51 3.04 5.01
CA ILE A 15 5.93 2.30 6.13
C ILE A 15 4.44 2.63 6.28
N TYR A 16 4.08 3.91 6.22
CA TYR A 16 2.68 4.34 6.28
C TYR A 16 1.86 3.76 5.13
N TYR A 17 2.35 3.88 3.90
CA TYR A 17 1.72 3.30 2.71
C TYR A 17 1.51 1.78 2.86
N TYR A 18 2.54 1.05 3.31
CA TYR A 18 2.48 -0.39 3.45
C TYR A 18 1.42 -0.83 4.46
N ASN A 19 1.36 -0.14 5.60
CA ASN A 19 0.48 -0.51 6.70
C ASN A 19 -0.98 -0.08 6.48
N ASN A 20 -1.22 1.05 5.82
CA ASN A 20 -2.56 1.63 5.73
C ASN A 20 -3.19 1.50 4.34
N GLU A 21 -2.41 1.69 3.28
CA GLU A 21 -2.98 1.90 1.94
C GLU A 21 -2.78 0.72 0.98
N ARG A 22 -1.68 -0.03 1.14
CA ARG A 22 -1.24 -1.02 0.16
C ARG A 22 -2.31 -2.07 -0.13
N ILE A 23 -2.92 -2.64 0.91
CA ILE A 23 -3.93 -3.68 0.71
C ILE A 23 -5.19 -3.13 0.06
N GLN A 24 -5.63 -1.93 0.46
CA GLN A 24 -6.80 -1.26 -0.09
C GLN A 24 -6.60 -0.93 -1.58
N LYS A 25 -5.46 -0.34 -1.94
CA LYS A 25 -5.11 -0.08 -3.34
C LYS A 25 -5.03 -1.38 -4.15
N LYS A 26 -4.40 -2.42 -3.61
CA LYS A 26 -4.28 -3.73 -4.26
C LYS A 26 -5.64 -4.39 -4.49
N THR A 27 -6.57 -4.26 -3.54
CA THR A 27 -7.91 -4.83 -3.66
C THR A 27 -8.91 -3.91 -4.34
N LYS A 28 -8.48 -2.77 -4.91
CA LYS A 28 -9.38 -1.73 -5.44
C LYS A 28 -10.49 -1.37 -4.45
N TRP A 29 -10.13 -1.25 -3.16
CA TRP A 29 -11.03 -0.98 -2.04
C TRP A 29 -12.07 -2.07 -1.76
N MET A 30 -11.98 -3.22 -2.42
CA MET A 30 -12.84 -4.36 -2.12
C MET A 30 -12.31 -5.12 -0.89
N PRO A 31 -13.22 -5.69 -0.07
CA PRO A 31 -12.84 -6.72 0.89
C PRO A 31 -12.05 -7.84 0.19
N PRO A 32 -11.02 -8.42 0.81
CA PRO A 32 -10.15 -9.42 0.16
C PRO A 32 -10.88 -10.63 -0.42
N THR A 33 -11.99 -11.05 0.21
CA THR A 33 -12.83 -12.16 -0.26
C THR A 33 -13.57 -11.80 -1.55
N LEU A 34 -14.18 -10.61 -1.61
CA LEU A 34 -14.87 -10.12 -2.81
C LEU A 34 -13.88 -9.87 -3.95
N TYR A 35 -12.72 -9.28 -3.66
CA TYR A 35 -11.67 -9.08 -4.67
C TYR A 35 -11.23 -10.40 -5.31
N ARG A 36 -11.05 -11.45 -4.49
CA ARG A 36 -10.66 -12.78 -4.97
C ARG A 36 -11.72 -13.35 -5.91
N LEU A 37 -12.98 -13.35 -5.48
CA LEU A 37 -14.09 -13.86 -6.29
C LEU A 37 -14.22 -13.14 -7.63
N ALA A 38 -14.10 -11.81 -7.63
CA ALA A 38 -14.15 -10.99 -8.84
C ALA A 38 -12.93 -11.15 -9.77
N SER A 39 -11.81 -11.69 -9.27
CA SER A 39 -10.60 -11.93 -10.08
C SER A 39 -10.54 -13.35 -10.66
N THR A 40 -11.34 -14.29 -10.14
CA THR A 40 -11.41 -15.68 -10.60
C THR A 40 -12.51 -15.93 -11.62
N MET A 41 -13.42 -14.96 -11.80
CA MET A 41 -14.46 -14.95 -12.82
C MET A 41 -13.99 -14.17 -14.04
#